data_AF-A0A378IWG9-F1
#
_entry.id   AF-A0A378IWG9-F1
#
_cell.length_a   1.000
_cell.length_b   1.000
_cell.length_c   1.000
_cell.angle_alpha   90.00
_cell.angle_beta   90.00
_cell.angle_gamma   90.00
#
_symmetry.space_group_name_H-M   'P 1'
#
loop_
_entity.id
_entity.type
_entity.pdbx_description
1 polymer ?
#
loop_
_entity_poly.entity_id
_entity_poly.type
_entity_poly.pdbx_seq_one_letter_code
_entity_poly.pdbx_strand_id
1 'polypeptide(L)'
;MKFLIKSIDDSEFELSLDDKSTILDLKSQIVDYYKKKFTDQCTVEDINDLRVLFNRKALLNNHVSLGQLFDSKETNLLYLIVPKRHRDQRYISKEISDFFSDKITSDLNLVGIKKTLGYLTTQEIVEGGYNIEELKSAFRQKGITTYINESKGFFYAYDKPSLQALLNSNLTCLEKNGWPGDVDEFVRQVC
;
A
#
# COMPACT_ATOMS: atom_id res chain seq x y z
N MET A 1 7.05 -22.07 0.82
CA MET A 1 6.44 -20.72 0.81
C MET A 1 6.49 -20.13 -0.57
N LYS A 2 5.42 -19.44 -0.98
CA LYS A 2 5.35 -18.72 -2.26
C LYS A 2 5.44 -17.22 -2.02
N PHE A 3 6.19 -16.55 -2.87
CA PHE A 3 6.38 -15.10 -2.85
C PHE A 3 6.03 -14.52 -4.21
N LEU A 4 5.15 -13.54 -4.24
CA LEU A 4 4.93 -12.68 -5.41
C LEU A 4 5.72 -11.41 -5.19
N ILE A 5 6.67 -11.11 -6.08
CA ILE A 5 7.57 -9.97 -5.95
C ILE A 5 7.24 -8.98 -7.05
N LYS A 6 6.91 -7.74 -6.65
CA LYS A 6 6.67 -6.62 -7.54
C LYS A 6 7.76 -5.58 -7.35
N SER A 7 8.47 -5.22 -8.41
CA SER A 7 9.54 -4.24 -8.35
C SER A 7 9.14 -2.88 -8.92
N ILE A 8 9.90 -1.85 -8.54
CA ILE A 8 9.74 -0.47 -9.02
C ILE A 8 10.06 -0.30 -10.51
N ASP A 9 10.78 -1.25 -11.11
CA ASP A 9 11.05 -1.28 -12.55
C ASP A 9 9.93 -1.98 -13.36
N ASP A 10 8.74 -2.12 -12.75
CA ASP A 10 7.56 -2.83 -13.25
C ASP A 10 7.77 -4.35 -13.47
N SER A 11 8.88 -4.93 -13.00
CA SER A 11 9.06 -6.38 -12.98
C SER A 11 8.14 -7.06 -11.97
N GLU A 12 7.47 -8.12 -12.40
CA GLU A 12 6.69 -9.00 -11.55
C GLU A 12 7.13 -10.46 -11.74
N PHE A 13 7.39 -11.16 -10.64
CA PHE A 13 7.82 -12.56 -10.67
C PHE A 13 7.55 -13.30 -9.37
N GLU A 14 7.54 -14.62 -9.45
CA GLU A 14 7.30 -15.50 -8.31
C GLU A 14 8.57 -16.25 -7.88
N LEU A 15 8.75 -16.41 -6.58
CA LEU A 15 9.76 -17.28 -5.98
C LEU A 15 9.11 -18.27 -5.02
N SER A 16 9.75 -19.44 -4.88
CA SER A 16 9.35 -20.45 -3.91
C SER A 16 10.55 -20.89 -3.09
N LEU A 17 10.46 -20.73 -1.77
CA LEU A 17 11.50 -21.11 -0.81
C LEU A 17 10.93 -21.95 0.34
N ASP A 18 11.80 -22.69 1.02
CA ASP A 18 11.48 -23.49 2.20
C ASP A 18 11.26 -22.58 3.43
N ASP A 19 10.59 -23.09 4.47
CA ASP A 19 10.35 -22.32 5.70
C ASP A 19 11.58 -22.10 6.57
N LYS A 20 12.58 -22.98 6.42
CA LYS A 20 13.90 -22.86 7.04
C LYS A 20 14.84 -21.93 6.30
N SER A 21 14.52 -21.57 5.05
CA SER A 21 15.29 -20.55 4.33
C SER A 21 15.25 -19.23 5.09
N THR A 22 16.26 -18.41 4.88
CA THR A 22 16.42 -17.12 5.55
C THR A 22 16.06 -15.96 4.62
N ILE A 23 15.95 -14.75 5.17
CA ILE A 23 15.85 -13.52 4.38
C ILE A 23 17.05 -13.37 3.43
N LEU A 24 18.23 -13.82 3.84
CA LEU A 24 19.43 -13.85 3.01
C LEU A 24 19.23 -14.70 1.75
N ASP A 25 18.68 -15.91 1.91
CA ASP A 25 18.42 -16.83 0.80
C ASP A 25 17.40 -16.24 -0.18
N LEU A 26 16.34 -15.64 0.35
CA LEU A 26 15.33 -14.93 -0.44
C LEU A 26 15.96 -13.80 -1.26
N LYS A 27 16.75 -12.93 -0.63
CA LYS A 27 17.45 -11.83 -1.33
C LYS A 27 18.41 -12.35 -2.39
N SER A 28 19.12 -13.44 -2.11
CA SER A 28 20.07 -14.04 -3.04
C SER A 28 19.36 -14.57 -4.30
N GLN A 29 18.21 -15.25 -4.14
CA GLN A 29 17.41 -15.68 -5.30
C GLN A 29 16.86 -14.51 -6.12
N ILE A 30 16.54 -13.38 -5.48
CA ILE A 30 16.14 -12.16 -6.19
C ILE A 30 17.31 -11.62 -7.02
N VAL A 31 18.53 -11.57 -6.47
CA VAL A 31 19.73 -11.16 -7.22
C VAL A 31 19.94 -12.08 -8.43
N ASP A 32 19.84 -13.39 -8.24
CA ASP A 32 20.00 -14.37 -9.32
C ASP A 32 18.95 -14.20 -10.43
N TYR A 33 17.70 -13.92 -10.06
CA TYR A 33 16.65 -13.59 -11.02
C TYR A 33 17.02 -12.36 -11.85
N TYR A 34 17.49 -11.28 -11.22
CA TYR A 34 17.87 -10.05 -11.92
C TYR A 34 19.05 -10.26 -12.86
N LYS A 35 20.10 -10.95 -12.40
CA LYS A 35 21.26 -11.30 -13.24
C LYS A 35 20.86 -12.12 -14.46
N LYS A 36 19.94 -13.07 -14.27
CA LYS A 36 19.42 -13.89 -15.37
C LYS A 36 18.53 -13.12 -16.34
N LYS A 37 17.67 -12.22 -15.83
CA LYS A 37 16.69 -11.49 -16.64
C LYS A 37 17.33 -10.36 -17.45
N PHE A 38 18.21 -9.60 -16.83
CA PHE A 38 18.77 -8.38 -17.43
C PHE A 38 20.19 -8.56 -17.97
N THR A 39 20.84 -9.70 -17.70
CA THR A 39 22.17 -10.07 -18.21
C THR A 39 23.16 -8.89 -18.18
N ASP A 40 23.56 -8.36 -19.33
CA ASP A 40 24.56 -7.30 -19.49
C ASP A 40 24.06 -5.92 -19.01
N GLN A 41 22.74 -5.77 -18.84
CA GLN A 41 22.09 -4.56 -18.33
C GLN A 41 21.78 -4.64 -16.83
N CYS A 42 22.10 -5.77 -16.17
CA CYS A 42 21.85 -5.94 -14.75
C CYS A 42 22.73 -5.01 -13.91
N THR A 43 22.11 -4.10 -13.16
CA THR A 43 22.81 -3.20 -12.23
C THR A 43 22.84 -3.70 -10.79
N VAL A 44 22.20 -4.85 -10.51
CA VAL A 44 22.19 -5.48 -9.19
C VAL A 44 23.40 -6.41 -9.09
N GLU A 45 24.37 -6.07 -8.24
CA GLU A 45 25.56 -6.88 -8.03
C GLU A 45 25.37 -7.84 -6.85
N ASP A 46 24.81 -7.34 -5.75
CA ASP A 46 24.62 -8.09 -4.52
C ASP A 46 23.29 -7.80 -3.79
N ILE A 47 23.11 -8.46 -2.65
CA ILE A 47 21.90 -8.33 -1.81
C ILE A 47 21.74 -6.95 -1.15
N ASN A 48 22.82 -6.18 -1.02
CA ASN A 48 22.84 -4.87 -0.40
C ASN A 48 22.34 -3.80 -1.36
N ASP A 49 22.37 -4.10 -2.66
CA ASP A 49 21.70 -3.32 -3.70
C ASP A 49 20.17 -3.51 -3.66
N LEU A 50 19.66 -4.47 -2.89
CA LEU A 50 18.22 -4.74 -2.80
C LEU A 50 17.61 -4.15 -1.53
N ARG A 51 16.42 -3.58 -1.66
CA ARG A 51 15.52 -3.31 -0.54
C ARG A 51 14.24 -4.11 -0.76
N VAL A 52 14.17 -5.25 -0.08
CA VAL A 52 12.97 -6.09 -0.04
C VAL A 52 12.07 -5.59 1.07
N LEU A 53 10.86 -5.20 0.70
CA LEU A 53 9.84 -4.69 1.59
C LEU A 53 8.75 -5.75 1.77
N PHE A 54 8.42 -6.03 3.04
CA PHE A 54 7.24 -6.80 3.43
C PHE A 54 6.40 -5.94 4.36
N ASN A 55 5.09 -5.83 4.09
CA ASN A 55 4.20 -4.93 4.84
C ASN A 55 4.79 -3.53 5.03
N ARG A 56 5.38 -2.99 3.94
CA ARG A 56 6.02 -1.67 3.88
C ARG A 56 7.27 -1.49 4.77
N LYS A 57 7.74 -2.57 5.43
CA LYS A 57 8.97 -2.57 6.22
C LYS A 57 10.09 -3.26 5.46
N ALA A 58 11.27 -2.64 5.48
CA ALA A 58 12.46 -3.26 4.92
C ALA A 58 12.85 -4.49 5.75
N LEU A 59 13.08 -5.61 5.06
CA LEU A 59 13.60 -6.83 5.66
C LEU A 59 15.10 -6.65 5.91
N LEU A 60 15.46 -6.06 7.05
CA LEU A 60 16.84 -5.71 7.39
C LEU A 60 17.62 -6.89 7.99
N ASN A 61 16.94 -7.79 8.70
CA ASN A 61 17.61 -8.88 9.38
C ASN A 61 17.75 -10.11 8.47
N ASN A 62 18.94 -10.29 7.91
CA ASN A 62 19.22 -11.32 6.92
C ASN A 62 19.14 -12.75 7.46
N HIS A 63 19.32 -12.95 8.76
CA HIS A 63 19.44 -14.30 9.37
C HIS A 63 18.12 -14.83 9.95
N VAL A 64 17.03 -14.07 9.85
CA VAL A 64 15.70 -14.52 10.28
C VAL A 64 15.18 -15.55 9.29
N SER A 65 14.58 -16.64 9.79
CA SER A 65 13.96 -17.63 8.92
C SER A 65 12.65 -17.11 8.35
N LEU A 66 12.33 -17.51 7.12
CA LEU A 66 11.10 -17.09 6.45
C LEU A 66 9.87 -17.55 7.24
N GLY A 67 9.91 -18.74 7.85
CA GLY A 67 8.79 -19.27 8.64
C GLY A 67 8.46 -18.45 9.89
N GLN A 68 9.35 -17.58 10.35
CA GLN A 68 9.08 -16.65 11.46
C GLN A 68 8.35 -15.37 11.02
N LEU A 69 8.37 -15.06 9.73
CA LEU A 69 7.87 -13.78 9.21
C LEU A 69 6.69 -13.92 8.25
N PHE A 70 6.53 -15.08 7.62
CA PHE A 70 5.62 -15.27 6.50
C PHE A 70 4.68 -16.46 6.71
N ASP A 71 3.49 -16.39 6.13
CA ASP A 71 2.54 -17.50 6.17
C ASP A 71 2.91 -18.55 5.10
N SER A 72 3.03 -19.81 5.51
CA SER A 72 3.37 -20.92 4.63
C SER A 72 2.23 -21.36 3.71
N LYS A 73 0.99 -21.02 4.05
CA LYS A 73 -0.23 -21.40 3.32
C LYS A 73 -0.64 -20.37 2.27
N GLU A 74 -0.11 -19.15 2.36
CA GLU A 74 -0.47 -18.05 1.48
C GLU A 74 0.66 -17.66 0.51
N THR A 75 0.31 -16.87 -0.50
CA THR A 75 1.30 -16.20 -1.36
C THR A 75 1.65 -14.86 -0.73
N ASN A 76 2.89 -14.72 -0.29
CA ASN A 76 3.35 -13.52 0.40
C ASN A 76 3.75 -12.46 -0.61
N LEU A 77 3.10 -11.30 -0.58
CA LEU A 77 3.42 -10.18 -1.47
C LEU A 77 4.61 -9.38 -0.93
N LEU A 78 5.65 -9.26 -1.76
CA LEU A 78 6.83 -8.47 -1.49
C LEU A 78 6.95 -7.34 -2.51
N TYR A 79 7.41 -6.18 -2.04
CA TYR A 79 7.80 -5.08 -2.92
C TYR A 79 9.31 -4.97 -2.95
N LEU A 80 9.87 -4.88 -4.15
CA LEU A 80 11.30 -4.77 -4.35
C LEU A 80 11.67 -3.39 -4.87
N ILE A 81 12.49 -2.70 -4.09
CA ILE A 81 13.14 -1.49 -4.56
C ILE A 81 14.56 -1.88 -4.95
N VAL A 82 14.81 -1.77 -6.25
CA VAL A 82 16.15 -1.79 -6.84
C VAL A 82 16.53 -0.34 -7.05
N PRO A 83 17.38 0.26 -6.20
CA PRO A 83 17.81 1.64 -6.38
C PRO A 83 18.47 1.76 -7.76
N LYS A 84 18.03 2.72 -8.57
CA LYS A 84 18.72 3.06 -9.83
C LYS A 84 20.08 3.67 -9.46
N ARG A 85 21.13 2.85 -9.35
CA ARG A 85 22.55 3.24 -9.20
C ARG A 85 22.91 4.18 -8.02
N HIS A 86 21.96 4.63 -7.20
CA HIS A 86 22.22 5.58 -6.15
C HIS A 86 22.33 4.88 -4.80
N ARG A 87 23.58 4.78 -4.31
CA ARG A 87 23.92 4.33 -2.95
C ARG A 87 23.55 5.35 -1.86
N ASP A 88 22.97 6.50 -2.20
CA ASP A 88 22.59 7.52 -1.22
C ASP A 88 21.23 7.19 -0.59
N GLN A 89 21.30 6.86 0.70
CA GLN A 89 20.17 6.50 1.55
C GLN A 89 19.06 7.57 1.58
N ARG A 90 19.38 8.85 1.35
CA ARG A 90 18.40 9.95 1.30
C ARG A 90 17.51 9.89 0.07
N TYR A 91 18.06 9.50 -1.09
CA TYR A 91 17.27 9.32 -2.32
C TYR A 91 16.40 8.08 -2.23
N ILE A 92 16.90 7.01 -1.61
CA ILE A 92 16.12 5.78 -1.37
C ILE A 92 14.92 6.03 -0.46
N SER A 93 15.10 6.75 0.65
CA SER A 93 13.98 7.14 1.53
C SER A 93 12.95 8.00 0.81
N LYS A 94 13.39 8.93 -0.05
CA LYS A 94 12.50 9.73 -0.88
C LYS A 94 11.74 8.87 -1.91
N GLU A 95 12.40 7.98 -2.64
CA GLU A 95 11.75 7.09 -3.62
C GLU A 95 10.76 6.11 -2.97
N ILE A 96 11.10 5.57 -1.79
CA ILE A 96 10.17 4.78 -0.96
C ILE A 96 8.95 5.62 -0.62
N SER A 97 9.17 6.84 -0.12
CA SER A 97 8.11 7.75 0.28
C SER A 97 7.25 8.17 -0.91
N ASP A 98 7.84 8.48 -2.06
CA ASP A 98 7.16 8.87 -3.29
C ASP A 98 6.31 7.71 -3.84
N PHE A 99 6.82 6.48 -3.85
CA PHE A 99 6.05 5.29 -4.25
C PHE A 99 4.83 5.03 -3.37
N PHE A 100 5.00 5.11 -2.04
CA PHE A 100 3.86 4.93 -1.12
C PHE A 100 2.93 6.15 -1.13
N SER A 101 3.46 7.35 -1.28
CA SER A 101 2.73 8.60 -1.42
C SER A 101 1.82 8.57 -2.64
N ASP A 102 2.31 8.17 -3.81
CA ASP A 102 1.52 8.05 -5.04
C ASP A 102 0.42 7.00 -4.91
N LYS A 103 0.67 5.90 -4.19
CA LYS A 103 -0.33 4.83 -3.99
C LYS A 103 -1.41 5.19 -2.96
N ILE A 104 -1.05 5.93 -1.91
CA ILE A 104 -1.97 6.38 -0.85
C ILE A 104 -2.79 7.58 -1.32
N THR A 105 -2.15 8.57 -1.97
CA THR A 105 -2.87 9.70 -2.54
C THR A 105 -3.68 9.32 -3.76
N SER A 106 -3.25 8.37 -4.60
CA SER A 106 -4.12 7.89 -5.69
C SER A 106 -5.41 7.29 -5.15
N ASP A 107 -5.38 6.49 -4.08
CA ASP A 107 -6.59 5.81 -3.61
C ASP A 107 -7.65 6.77 -3.03
N LEU A 108 -7.22 7.85 -2.36
CA LEU A 108 -8.12 8.93 -1.91
C LEU A 108 -8.39 9.99 -3.00
N ASN A 109 -7.47 10.26 -3.93
CA ASN A 109 -7.71 11.15 -5.07
C ASN A 109 -8.67 10.55 -6.09
N LEU A 110 -8.84 9.23 -6.10
CA LEU A 110 -9.86 8.55 -6.90
C LEU A 110 -11.28 8.81 -6.36
N VAL A 111 -11.42 9.36 -5.15
CA VAL A 111 -12.72 9.68 -4.58
C VAL A 111 -13.42 10.75 -5.42
N GLY A 112 -14.63 10.42 -5.87
CA GLY A 112 -15.42 11.21 -6.81
C GLY A 112 -16.56 10.36 -7.38
N ILE A 113 -17.09 10.73 -8.54
CA ILE A 113 -18.24 10.02 -9.17
C ILE A 113 -17.97 8.52 -9.38
N LYS A 114 -16.71 8.13 -9.63
CA LYS A 114 -16.32 6.73 -9.87
C LYS A 114 -16.07 5.91 -8.60
N LYS A 115 -15.60 6.54 -7.53
CA LYS A 115 -15.36 5.91 -6.22
C LYS A 115 -15.91 6.86 -5.17
N THR A 116 -17.12 6.61 -4.69
CA THR A 116 -17.87 7.61 -3.90
C THR A 116 -17.39 7.71 -2.44
N LEU A 117 -16.66 6.70 -1.95
CA LEU A 117 -16.08 6.63 -0.61
C LEU A 117 -14.71 5.94 -0.64
N GLY A 118 -13.75 6.45 0.10
CA GLY A 118 -12.43 5.86 0.34
C GLY A 118 -12.00 6.04 1.79
N TYR A 119 -11.04 5.24 2.26
CA TYR A 119 -10.52 5.32 3.61
C TYR A 119 -9.03 4.97 3.67
N LEU A 120 -8.36 5.52 4.68
CA LEU A 120 -6.99 5.19 5.08
C LEU A 120 -6.94 5.05 6.60
N THR A 121 -6.03 4.26 7.14
CA THR A 121 -5.74 4.33 8.57
C THR A 121 -4.99 5.63 8.90
N THR A 122 -5.15 6.16 10.11
CA THR A 122 -4.37 7.30 10.59
C THR A 122 -2.87 6.95 10.63
N GLN A 123 -2.54 5.68 10.88
CA GLN A 123 -1.16 5.18 10.76
C GLN A 123 -0.62 5.33 9.34
N GLU A 124 -1.38 4.96 8.31
CA GLU A 124 -0.95 5.13 6.91
C GLU A 124 -0.72 6.58 6.52
N ILE A 125 -1.51 7.51 7.07
CA ILE A 125 -1.33 8.94 6.86
C ILE A 125 -0.01 9.41 7.47
N VAL A 126 0.25 9.06 8.73
CA VAL A 126 1.47 9.44 9.45
C VAL A 126 2.70 8.80 8.81
N GLU A 127 2.64 7.51 8.46
CA GLU A 127 3.72 6.80 7.76
C GLU A 127 3.98 7.34 6.36
N GLY A 128 2.96 7.89 5.69
CA GLY A 128 3.09 8.59 4.43
C GLY A 128 3.69 10.00 4.54
N GLY A 129 4.01 10.46 5.75
CA GLY A 129 4.56 11.79 6.00
C GLY A 129 3.54 12.93 5.86
N TYR A 130 2.25 12.60 5.87
CA TYR A 130 1.18 13.57 5.69
C TYR A 130 0.70 14.14 7.03
N ASN A 131 0.38 15.43 7.02
CA ASN A 131 -0.39 16.04 8.09
C ASN A 131 -1.90 15.88 7.80
N ILE A 132 -2.65 15.42 8.80
CA ILE A 132 -4.09 15.20 8.70
C ILE A 132 -4.85 16.49 8.34
N GLU A 133 -4.50 17.63 8.94
CA GLU A 133 -5.20 18.90 8.71
C GLU A 133 -4.91 19.45 7.31
N GLU A 134 -3.69 19.27 6.82
CA GLU A 134 -3.33 19.62 5.44
C GLU A 134 -4.10 18.76 4.43
N LEU A 135 -4.25 17.46 4.68
CA LEU A 135 -5.06 16.56 3.87
C LEU A 135 -6.54 16.98 3.85
N LYS A 136 -7.13 17.27 5.01
CA LYS A 136 -8.51 17.76 5.09
C LYS A 136 -8.69 19.01 4.23
N SER A 137 -7.76 19.96 4.32
CA SER A 137 -7.78 21.20 3.54
C SER A 137 -7.70 20.92 2.03
N ALA A 138 -6.76 20.05 1.62
CA ALA A 138 -6.57 19.69 0.22
C ALA A 138 -7.81 18.98 -0.39
N PHE A 139 -8.43 18.06 0.33
CA PHE A 139 -9.66 17.39 -0.14
C PHE A 139 -10.86 18.34 -0.18
N ARG A 140 -10.99 19.23 0.81
CA ARG A 140 -12.06 20.23 0.83
C ARG A 140 -11.98 21.17 -0.38
N GLN A 141 -10.78 21.57 -0.81
CA GLN A 141 -10.59 22.37 -2.03
C GLN A 141 -11.04 21.65 -3.30
N LYS A 142 -11.10 20.31 -3.29
CA LYS A 142 -11.60 19.47 -4.39
C LYS A 142 -13.09 19.14 -4.27
N GLY A 143 -13.79 19.69 -3.26
CA GLY A 143 -15.20 19.38 -2.99
C GLY A 143 -15.42 18.03 -2.30
N ILE A 144 -14.36 17.36 -1.85
CA ILE A 144 -14.43 16.07 -1.16
C ILE A 144 -14.57 16.32 0.34
N THR A 145 -15.52 15.63 0.97
CA THR A 145 -15.75 15.68 2.42
C THR A 145 -14.89 14.63 3.10
N THR A 146 -14.37 14.95 4.28
CA THR A 146 -13.52 14.04 5.07
C THR A 146 -14.09 13.82 6.47
N TYR A 147 -13.94 12.62 7.00
CA TYR A 147 -14.35 12.25 8.36
C TYR A 147 -13.25 11.41 9.02
N ILE A 148 -13.01 11.60 10.33
CA ILE A 148 -12.05 10.80 11.07
C ILE A 148 -12.79 10.07 12.16
N ASN A 149 -12.65 8.74 12.18
CA ASN A 149 -12.98 7.95 13.34
C ASN A 149 -11.72 7.72 14.18
N GLU A 150 -11.56 8.50 15.24
CA GLU A 150 -10.42 8.37 16.15
C GLU A 150 -10.42 7.04 16.90
N SER A 151 -11.59 6.49 17.24
CA SER A 151 -11.72 5.22 17.96
C SER A 151 -11.28 4.01 17.13
N LYS A 152 -11.49 4.05 15.81
CA LYS A 152 -11.07 2.98 14.89
C LYS A 152 -9.77 3.30 14.16
N GLY A 153 -9.26 4.53 14.27
CA GLY A 153 -8.02 4.96 13.64
C GLY A 153 -8.12 5.07 12.13
N PHE A 154 -9.25 5.54 11.59
CA PHE A 154 -9.47 5.69 10.15
C PHE A 154 -9.82 7.13 9.76
N PHE A 155 -9.28 7.54 8.61
CA PHE A 155 -9.60 8.76 7.87
C PHE A 155 -10.38 8.37 6.62
N TYR A 156 -11.59 8.89 6.50
CA TYR A 156 -12.49 8.65 5.38
C TYR A 156 -12.57 9.90 4.52
N ALA A 157 -12.67 9.71 3.21
CA ALA A 157 -12.95 10.76 2.25
C ALA A 157 -14.09 10.31 1.32
N TYR A 158 -15.05 11.20 1.06
CA TYR A 158 -16.22 10.89 0.22
C TYR A 158 -16.70 12.11 -0.55
N ASP A 159 -17.16 11.87 -1.77
CA ASP A 159 -17.90 12.87 -2.54
C ASP A 159 -19.37 12.79 -2.15
N LYS A 160 -19.84 13.77 -1.38
CA LYS A 160 -21.19 13.75 -0.79
C LYS A 160 -22.30 13.61 -1.85
N PRO A 161 -22.29 14.35 -2.98
CA PRO A 161 -23.31 14.17 -4.02
C PRO A 161 -23.32 12.77 -4.64
N SER A 162 -22.16 12.24 -5.01
CA SER A 162 -22.08 10.92 -5.66
C SER A 162 -22.41 9.80 -4.69
N LEU A 163 -21.99 9.89 -3.43
CA LEU A 163 -22.36 8.92 -2.41
C LEU A 163 -23.87 8.97 -2.14
N GLN A 164 -24.47 10.17 -2.05
CA GLN A 164 -25.92 10.31 -1.88
C GLN A 164 -26.69 9.69 -3.06
N ALA A 165 -26.23 9.89 -4.29
CA ALA A 165 -26.84 9.28 -5.47
C ALA A 165 -26.76 7.74 -5.41
N LEU A 166 -25.62 7.20 -4.98
CA LEU A 166 -25.44 5.76 -4.79
C LEU A 166 -26.38 5.22 -3.70
N LEU A 167 -26.46 5.88 -2.54
CA LEU A 167 -27.37 5.48 -1.46
C LEU A 167 -28.83 5.53 -1.91
N ASN A 168 -29.24 6.60 -2.62
CA ASN A 168 -30.59 6.73 -3.16
C ASN A 168 -30.92 5.60 -4.15
N SER A 169 -29.98 5.21 -5.01
CA SER A 169 -30.18 4.10 -5.95
C SER A 169 -30.35 2.74 -5.27
N ASN A 170 -29.95 2.61 -4.00
CA ASN A 170 -30.03 1.40 -3.21
C ASN A 170 -30.94 1.54 -1.97
N LEU A 171 -31.73 2.61 -1.88
CA LEU A 171 -32.42 3.01 -0.64
C LEU A 171 -33.29 1.90 -0.05
N THR A 172 -34.10 1.24 -0.88
CA THR A 172 -34.97 0.13 -0.44
C THR A 172 -34.18 -1.03 0.18
N CYS A 173 -32.99 -1.32 -0.35
CA CYS A 173 -32.12 -2.36 0.22
C CYS A 173 -31.53 -1.91 1.56
N LEU A 174 -31.09 -0.66 1.65
CA LEU A 174 -30.52 -0.08 2.87
C LEU A 174 -31.56 -0.09 3.99
N GLU A 175 -32.76 0.45 3.75
CA GLU A 175 -33.84 0.52 4.74
C GLU A 175 -34.25 -0.86 5.24
N LYS A 176 -34.38 -1.84 4.33
CA LYS A 176 -34.73 -3.22 4.69
C LYS A 176 -33.71 -3.86 5.63
N ASN A 177 -32.45 -3.46 5.55
CA ASN A 177 -31.36 -3.98 6.37
C ASN A 177 -30.96 -3.05 7.52
N GLY A 178 -31.75 -2.01 7.81
CA GLY A 178 -31.49 -1.06 8.90
C GLY A 178 -30.29 -0.14 8.66
N TRP A 179 -29.91 0.09 7.40
CA TRP A 179 -28.89 1.06 7.02
C TRP A 179 -29.53 2.41 6.63
N PRO A 180 -28.89 3.53 6.97
CA PRO A 180 -29.38 4.86 6.66
C PRO A 180 -29.23 5.18 5.17
N GLY A 181 -30.15 5.98 4.65
CA GLY A 181 -30.06 6.56 3.30
C GLY A 181 -29.34 7.91 3.26
N ASP A 182 -29.13 8.55 4.42
CA ASP A 182 -28.36 9.80 4.53
C ASP A 182 -26.85 9.51 4.54
N VAL A 183 -26.09 10.30 3.77
CA VAL A 183 -24.64 10.11 3.64
C VAL A 183 -23.89 10.26 4.96
N ASP A 184 -24.19 11.27 5.76
CA ASP A 184 -23.40 11.55 6.96
C ASP A 184 -23.65 10.45 8.00
N GLU A 185 -24.90 9.99 8.12
CA GLU A 185 -25.26 8.89 9.00
C GLU A 185 -24.72 7.54 8.50
N PHE A 186 -24.76 7.29 7.19
CA PHE A 186 -24.15 6.11 6.59
C PHE A 186 -22.65 6.04 6.86
N VAL A 187 -21.95 7.14 6.65
CA VAL A 187 -20.51 7.23 6.96
C VAL A 187 -20.30 6.99 8.44
N ARG A 188 -21.05 7.62 9.36
CA ARG A 188 -20.90 7.35 10.81
C ARG A 188 -21.09 5.88 11.20
N GLN A 189 -22.03 5.18 10.57
CA GLN A 189 -22.33 3.79 10.91
C GLN A 189 -21.33 2.80 10.30
N VAL A 190 -20.81 3.10 9.10
CA VAL A 190 -19.72 2.32 8.47
C VAL A 190 -18.39 2.57 9.18
N CYS A 191 -18.15 3.81 9.60
CA CYS A 191 -16.92 4.25 10.25
C CYS A 191 -16.86 3.83 11.70
#